data_AF-A0AAX1F759-F1
#
_entry.id   AF-A0AAX1F759-F1
#
_cell.length_a   1.000
_cell.length_b   1.000
_cell.length_c   1.000
_cell.angle_alpha   90.00
_cell.angle_beta   90.00
_cell.angle_gamma   90.00
#
_symmetry.space_group_name_H-M   'P 1'
#
loop_
_entity.id
_entity.type
_entity.pdbx_description
1 polymer ?
#
loop_
_entity_poly.entity_id
_entity_poly.type
_entity_poly.pdbx_seq_one_letter_code
_entity_poly.pdbx_strand_id
1 'polypeptide(L)' 'MTDWVGRLLVLPVYILLSLFFKWILSWGGAEKIEGWKAGWLIGWVADDWDTEQIRMWALLTWIGWTVFCLLALVV' A
#
# COMPACT_ATOMS: atom_id res chain seq x y z
N MET A 1 -17.46 -12.79 20.33
CA MET A 1 -18.14 -11.50 20.13
C MET A 1 -17.15 -10.34 19.93
N THR A 2 -15.85 -10.51 20.23
CA THR A 2 -14.76 -9.56 19.93
C THR A 2 -14.06 -9.81 18.58
N ASP A 3 -14.28 -10.99 17.98
CA ASP A 3 -13.69 -11.49 16.73
C ASP A 3 -14.30 -10.85 15.47
N TRP A 4 -15.61 -10.60 15.47
CA TRP A 4 -16.33 -10.07 14.30
C TRP A 4 -16.05 -8.60 14.02
N VAL A 5 -15.88 -7.80 15.08
CA VAL A 5 -15.56 -6.37 14.95
C VAL A 5 -14.17 -6.21 14.33
N GLY A 6 -13.20 -7.02 14.75
CA GLY A 6 -11.86 -7.03 14.15
C GLY A 6 -11.88 -7.37 12.66
N ARG A 7 -12.63 -8.42 12.26
CA ARG A 7 -12.76 -8.82 10.85
C ARG A 7 -13.50 -7.78 10.00
N LEU A 8 -14.50 -7.10 10.56
CA LEU A 8 -15.23 -6.02 9.87
C LEU A 8 -14.34 -4.81 9.58
N LEU A 9 -13.37 -4.50 10.44
CA LEU A 9 -12.44 -3.38 10.23
C LEU A 9 -11.42 -3.65 9.12
N VAL A 10 -11.19 -4.92 8.75
CA VAL A 10 -10.27 -5.28 7.65
C VAL A 10 -10.73 -4.68 6.32
N LEU A 11 -12.03 -4.68 6.05
CA LEU A 11 -12.60 -4.20 4.78
C LEU A 11 -12.38 -2.69 4.55
N PRO A 12 -12.79 -1.76 5.44
CA PRO A 12 -12.56 -0.34 5.23
C PRO A 12 -11.07 0.02 5.20
N VAL A 13 -10.24 -0.65 6.03
CA VAL A 13 -8.78 -0.47 5.99
C VAL A 13 -8.23 -0.89 4.63
N TYR A 14 -8.64 -2.05 4.13
CA TYR A 14 -8.21 -2.56 2.83
C TYR A 14 -8.66 -1.66 1.66
N ILE A 15 -9.86 -1.08 1.73
CA ILE A 15 -10.34 -0.13 0.72
C ILE A 15 -9.48 1.13 0.69
N LEU A 16 -9.19 1.73 1.86
CA LEU A 16 -8.35 2.93 1.96
C LEU A 16 -6.92 2.65 1.47
N LEU A 17 -6.36 1.51 1.88
CA LEU A 17 -5.04 1.07 1.45
C LEU A 17 -5.00 0.83 -0.07
N SER A 18 -6.02 0.19 -0.63
CA SER A 18 -6.13 -0.04 -2.08
C SER A 18 -6.28 1.26 -2.86
N LEU A 19 -6.99 2.26 -2.33
CA LEU A 19 -7.07 3.59 -2.94
C LEU A 19 -5.72 4.30 -2.93
N PHE A 20 -4.96 4.18 -1.84
CA PHE A 20 -3.60 4.72 -1.76
C PHE A 20 -2.66 4.07 -2.79
N PHE A 21 -2.64 2.73 -2.88
CA PHE A 21 -1.83 2.03 -3.88
C PHE A 21 -2.29 2.32 -5.32
N LYS A 22 -3.60 2.42 -5.56
CA LYS A 22 -4.14 2.85 -6.86
C LYS A 22 -3.68 4.26 -7.23
N TRP A 23 -3.64 5.18 -6.26
CA TRP A 23 -3.14 6.52 -6.49
C TRP A 23 -1.67 6.51 -6.93
N ILE A 24 -0.82 5.72 -6.25
CA ILE A 24 0.59 5.54 -6.62
C ILE A 24 0.74 4.93 -8.02
N LEU A 25 -0.02 3.87 -8.32
CA LEU A 25 0.12 3.09 -9.55
C LEU A 25 -0.46 3.77 -10.79
N SER A 26 -1.54 4.54 -10.67
CA SER A 26 -2.34 4.95 -11.83
C SER A 26 -2.77 6.42 -11.86
N TRP A 27 -2.65 7.17 -10.76
CA TRP A 27 -3.15 8.56 -10.69
C TRP A 27 -2.05 9.59 -10.45
N GLY A 28 -0.83 9.29 -10.86
CA GLY A 28 0.28 10.25 -10.76
C GLY A 28 0.91 10.31 -9.36
N GLY A 29 0.64 9.34 -8.48
CA GLY A 29 1.16 9.35 -7.12
C GLY A 29 2.66 9.07 -7.07
N ALA A 30 3.15 8.13 -7.89
CA ALA A 30 4.57 7.80 -7.97
C ALA A 30 5.43 9.01 -8.40
N GLU A 31 4.99 9.74 -9.42
CA GLU A 31 5.64 10.95 -9.94
C GLU A 31 5.65 12.08 -8.90
N LYS A 32 4.65 12.12 -8.01
CA LYS A 32 4.58 13.13 -6.94
C LYS A 32 5.53 12.85 -5.79
N ILE A 33 5.85 11.58 -5.55
CA ILE A 33 6.68 11.12 -4.42
C ILE A 33 8.08 10.66 -4.86
N GLU A 34 8.42 10.76 -6.14
CA GLU A 34 9.75 10.45 -6.66
C GLU A 34 10.88 11.21 -5.92
N GLY A 35 12.04 10.55 -5.79
CA GLY A 35 13.22 11.06 -5.10
C GLY A 35 13.03 11.16 -3.58
N TRP A 36 13.49 12.25 -2.97
CA TRP A 36 13.58 12.37 -1.50
C TRP A 36 12.25 12.17 -0.74
N LYS A 37 11.12 12.40 -1.42
CA LYS A 37 9.79 12.17 -0.85
C LYS A 37 9.48 10.67 -0.68
N ALA A 38 10.00 9.80 -1.56
CA ALA A 38 9.90 8.36 -1.44
C ALA A 38 10.76 7.88 -0.26
N GLY A 39 11.92 8.49 -0.04
CA GLY A 39 12.73 8.32 1.16
C GLY A 39 11.95 8.57 2.46
N TRP A 40 11.12 9.61 2.48
CA TRP A 40 10.27 9.92 3.64
C TRP A 40 9.04 9.01 3.77
N LEU A 41 8.39 8.65 2.67
CA LEU A 41 7.11 7.95 2.66
C LEU A 41 7.24 6.42 2.72
N ILE A 42 8.25 5.86 2.06
CA ILE A 42 8.51 4.42 1.90
C ILE A 42 9.66 3.99 2.83
N GLY A 43 10.65 4.86 3.03
CA GLY A 43 11.80 4.65 3.90
C GLY A 43 13.11 5.05 3.20
N TRP A 44 14.18 5.25 3.97
CA TRP A 44 15.45 5.83 3.49
C TRP A 44 16.11 5.12 2.31
N VAL A 45 15.80 3.84 2.06
CA VAL A 45 16.31 3.09 0.90
C VAL A 45 15.68 3.58 -0.42
N ALA A 46 14.56 4.30 -0.34
CA ALA A 46 13.81 4.82 -1.48
C ALA A 46 14.11 6.29 -1.80
N ASP A 47 15.12 6.89 -1.19
CA ASP A 47 15.43 8.33 -1.32
C ASP A 47 15.86 8.74 -2.75
N ASP A 48 16.39 7.79 -3.52
CA ASP A 48 16.81 7.97 -4.91
C ASP A 48 15.94 7.19 -5.92
N TRP A 49 14.80 6.65 -5.48
CA TRP A 49 13.98 5.81 -6.35
C TRP A 49 13.31 6.60 -7.46
N ASP A 50 13.34 6.00 -8.65
CA ASP A 50 12.60 6.48 -9.81
C ASP A 50 11.10 6.12 -9.70
N THR A 51 10.28 6.80 -10.51
CA THR A 51 8.83 6.59 -10.59
C THR A 51 8.44 5.11 -10.80
N GLU A 52 9.19 4.37 -11.60
CA GLU A 52 8.86 2.98 -11.96
C GLU A 52 9.21 2.01 -10.82
N GLN A 53 10.32 2.23 -10.12
CA GLN A 53 10.70 1.52 -8.89
C GLN A 53 9.64 1.69 -7.81
N ILE A 54 9.13 2.91 -7.64
CA ILE A 54 8.05 3.23 -6.71
C ILE A 54 6.76 2.47 -7.08
N ARG A 55 6.39 2.44 -8.37
CA ARG A 55 5.23 1.67 -8.85
C ARG A 55 5.41 0.17 -8.62
N MET A 56 6.59 -0.37 -8.90
CA MET A 56 6.86 -1.80 -8.71
C MET A 56 6.80 -2.19 -7.23
N TRP A 57 7.39 -1.38 -6.35
CA TRP A 57 7.27 -1.56 -4.91
C TRP A 57 5.82 -1.46 -4.43
N ALA A 58 5.06 -0.48 -4.93
CA ALA A 58 3.66 -0.29 -4.60
C ALA A 58 2.82 -1.51 -5.00
N LEU A 59 3.06 -2.07 -6.17
CA LEU A 59 2.37 -3.28 -6.65
C LEU A 59 2.67 -4.49 -5.76
N LEU A 60 3.95 -4.76 -5.47
CA LEU A 60 4.36 -5.89 -4.62
C LEU A 60 3.80 -5.77 -3.21
N THR A 61 3.86 -4.55 -2.64
CA THR A 61 3.36 -4.27 -1.30
C THR A 61 1.84 -4.39 -1.22
N TRP A 62 1.13 -3.90 -2.25
CA TRP A 62 -0.32 -4.05 -2.34
C TRP A 62 -0.74 -5.52 -2.43
N ILE A 63 -0.03 -6.34 -3.22
CA ILE A 63 -0.27 -7.79 -3.30
C ILE A 63 -0.05 -8.45 -1.92
N GLY A 64 1.06 -8.13 -1.25
CA GLY A 64 1.34 -8.65 0.09
C GLY A 64 0.25 -8.31 1.11
N TRP A 65 -0.22 -7.05 1.09
CA TRP A 65 -1.35 -6.61 1.92
C TRP A 65 -2.66 -7.31 1.57
N THR A 66 -2.91 -7.55 0.28
CA THR A 66 -4.09 -8.29 -0.17
C THR A 66 -4.11 -9.70 0.40
N VAL A 67 -2.99 -10.42 0.31
CA VAL A 67 -2.86 -11.76 0.88
C VAL A 67 -3.04 -11.73 2.39
N PHE A 68 -2.41 -10.77 3.09
CA PHE A 68 -2.56 -10.62 4.53
C PHE A 68 -4.02 -10.35 4.96
N CYS A 69 -4.72 -9.45 4.27
CA CYS A 69 -6.13 -9.16 4.55
C CYS A 69 -7.03 -10.37 4.31
N LEU A 70 -6.77 -11.16 3.26
CA LEU A 70 -7.51 -12.41 3.02
C LEU A 70 -7.28 -13.42 4.14
N LEU A 71 -6.04 -13.60 4.58
CA LEU A 71 -5.73 -14.48 5.71
C LEU A 71 -6.42 -14.00 7.00
N ALA A 72 -6.39 -12.70 7.29
CA ALA A 72 -7.05 -12.12 8.46
C ALA A 72 -8.59 -12.23 8.44
N LEU A 73 -9.20 -12.35 7.26
CA LEU A 73 -10.64 -12.58 7.14
C LEU A 73 -11.01 -14.05 7.36
N VAL A 74 -10.15 -14.97 6.96
CA VAL A 74 -10.41 -16.42 7.00
C VAL A 74 -10.02 -17.04 8.35
N VAL A 75 -8.84 -16.69 8.88
CA VAL A 75 -8.30 -17.19 10.17
C VAL A 75 -8.97 -16.50 11.33
#